data_AF-A0A823EV44-F1
#
_entry.id   AF-A0A823EV44-F1
#
_cell.length_a   1.000
_cell.length_b   1.000
_cell.length_c   1.000
_cell.angle_alpha   90.00
_cell.angle_beta   90.00
_cell.angle_gamma   90.00
#
_symmetry.space_group_name_H-M   'P 1'
#
loop_
_entity.id
_entity.type
_entity.pdbx_description
1 polymer ?
#
loop_
_entity_poly.entity_id
_entity_poly.type
_entity_poly.pdbx_seq_one_letter_code
_entity_poly.pdbx_strand_id
1 'polypeptide(L)' 'MITREDEANFPDFKTVLEAKQYFRKRYGKSYREGGREQLDENHICYFDEVDYQPVQISVFDDGSVLVHVVY' A
#
# COMPACT_ATOMS: atom_id res chain seq x y z
N MET A 1 10.80 9.05 1.59
CA MET A 1 11.09 7.62 1.42
C MET A 1 10.57 6.87 2.63
N ILE A 2 10.14 5.62 2.48
CA ILE A 2 9.72 4.73 3.58
C ILE A 2 10.96 4.00 4.11
N THR A 3 11.13 4.01 5.43
CA THR A 3 12.20 3.27 6.09
C THR A 3 11.74 1.88 6.52
N ARG A 4 12.70 0.96 6.75
CA ARG A 4 12.41 -0.37 7.34
C ARG A 4 11.74 -0.26 8.72
N GLU A 5 12.07 0.78 9.48
CA GLU A 5 11.44 1.06 10.77
C GLU A 5 9.98 1.51 10.58
N ASP A 6 9.67 2.33 9.57
CA ASP A 6 8.28 2.67 9.24
C ASP A 6 7.48 1.41 8.88
N GLU A 7 8.03 0.55 8.01
CA GLU A 7 7.40 -0.70 7.55
C GLU A 7 7.09 -1.64 8.72
N ALA A 8 8.03 -1.79 9.67
CA ALA A 8 7.82 -2.60 10.87
C ALA A 8 6.72 -2.06 11.80
N ASN A 9 6.34 -0.79 11.66
CA ASN A 9 5.34 -0.10 12.47
C ASN A 9 4.06 0.23 11.67
N PHE A 10 3.86 -0.39 10.51
CA PHE A 10 2.60 -0.26 9.80
C PHE A 10 1.46 -0.93 10.59
N PRO A 11 0.29 -0.27 10.69
CA PRO A 11 -0.87 -0.90 11.28
C PRO A 11 -1.40 -2.01 10.37
N ASP A 12 -2.10 -2.97 10.95
CA ASP A 12 -2.87 -3.94 10.17
C ASP A 12 -4.05 -3.24 9.51
N PHE A 13 -4.00 -3.10 8.18
CA PHE A 13 -5.04 -2.47 7.39
C PHE A 13 -6.17 -3.46 7.12
N LYS A 14 -7.43 -3.00 7.21
CA LYS A 14 -8.61 -3.83 6.89
C LYS A 14 -9.16 -3.53 5.50
N THR A 15 -8.83 -2.38 4.93
CA THR A 15 -9.26 -1.98 3.60
C THR A 15 -8.14 -1.22 2.87
N VAL A 16 -8.18 -1.24 1.54
CA VAL A 16 -7.30 -0.39 0.71
C VAL A 16 -7.48 1.07 1.07
N LEU A 17 -8.73 1.50 1.33
CA LEU A 17 -9.02 2.89 1.67
C LEU A 17 -8.29 3.31 2.96
N GLU A 18 -8.29 2.46 3.98
CA GLU A 18 -7.54 2.70 5.23
C GLU A 18 -6.04 2.82 4.96
N ALA A 19 -5.46 1.90 4.17
CA ALA A 19 -4.04 1.95 3.80
C ALA A 19 -3.71 3.26 3.06
N LYS A 20 -4.49 3.60 2.02
CA LYS A 20 -4.29 4.83 1.23
C LYS A 20 -4.44 6.09 2.09
N GLN A 21 -5.41 6.12 3.01
CA GLN A 21 -5.58 7.24 3.95
C GLN A 21 -4.40 7.38 4.91
N TYR A 22 -3.87 6.25 5.41
CA TYR A 22 -2.67 6.24 6.24
C TYR A 22 -1.47 6.82 5.48
N PHE A 23 -1.18 6.33 4.27
CA PHE A 23 -0.06 6.80 3.47
C PHE A 23 -0.20 8.29 3.13
N ARG A 24 -1.41 8.73 2.73
CA ARG A 24 -1.70 10.13 2.45
C ARG A 24 -1.54 11.03 3.68
N LYS A 25 -1.93 10.56 4.87
CA LYS A 25 -1.78 11.32 6.12
C LYS A 25 -0.33 11.38 6.58
N ARG A 26 0.41 10.26 6.50
CA ARG A 26 1.80 10.15 6.99
C ARG A 26 2.81 10.83 6.07
N TYR A 27 2.70 10.62 4.76
CA TYR A 27 3.69 11.07 3.78
C TYR A 27 3.23 12.26 2.93
N GLY A 28 1.94 12.65 3.02
CA GLY A 28 1.43 13.87 2.41
C GLY A 28 1.71 13.95 0.91
N LYS A 29 2.46 14.99 0.50
CA LYS A 29 2.77 15.26 -0.92
C LYS A 29 3.72 14.22 -1.55
N SER A 30 4.44 13.45 -0.74
CA SER A 30 5.33 12.40 -1.23
C SER A 30 4.57 11.15 -1.65
N TYR A 31 3.34 10.96 -1.16
CA TYR A 31 2.49 9.85 -1.54
C TYR A 31 1.72 10.17 -2.82
N ARG A 32 1.72 9.23 -3.77
CA ARG A 32 0.93 9.31 -5.00
C ARG A 32 0.29 7.96 -5.25
N GLU A 33 -0.99 8.01 -5.61
CA GLU A 33 -1.74 6.82 -6.00
C GLU A 33 -1.36 6.42 -7.41
N GLY A 34 -1.16 5.13 -7.63
CA GLY A 34 -0.84 4.59 -8.95
C GLY A 34 -1.93 3.67 -9.50
N GLY A 35 -1.52 2.78 -10.38
CA GLY A 35 -2.41 1.85 -11.07
C GLY A 35 -2.98 0.77 -10.15
N ARG A 36 -4.05 0.15 -10.60
CA ARG A 36 -4.56 -1.11 -10.03
C ARG A 36 -4.46 -2.19 -11.09
N GLU A 37 -4.04 -3.39 -10.71
CA GLU A 37 -4.09 -4.57 -11.57
C GLU A 37 -4.68 -5.75 -10.82
N GLN A 38 -5.38 -6.61 -11.55
CA GLN A 38 -5.80 -7.90 -11.05
C GLN A 38 -4.69 -8.91 -11.38
N LEU A 39 -4.02 -9.43 -10.36
CA LEU A 39 -2.89 -10.35 -10.53
C LEU A 39 -3.36 -11.80 -10.70
N ASP A 40 -4.47 -12.16 -10.05
CA ASP A 40 -5.20 -13.41 -10.25
C ASP A 40 -6.70 -13.26 -9.93
N GLU A 41 -7.47 -14.34 -10.02
CA GLU A 41 -8.93 -14.33 -9.79
C GLU A 41 -9.32 -13.77 -8.41
N ASN A 42 -8.45 -13.92 -7.41
CA ASN A 42 -8.69 -13.58 -6.02
C ASN A 42 -7.74 -12.49 -5.48
N HIS A 43 -6.92 -11.87 -6.32
CA HIS A 43 -5.88 -10.93 -5.90
C HIS A 43 -5.87 -9.64 -6.74
N ILE A 44 -6.18 -8.52 -6.10
CA ILE A 44 -6.05 -7.17 -6.68
C ILE A 44 -4.87 -6.47 -6.02
N CYS A 45 -3.97 -5.89 -6.81
CA CYS A 45 -2.83 -5.12 -6.33
C CYS A 45 -2.91 -3.66 -6.80
N TYR A 46 -2.63 -2.73 -5.89
CA TYR A 46 -2.49 -1.30 -6.17
C TYR A 46 -1.00 -0.93 -6.09
N PHE A 47 -0.49 -0.29 -7.13
CA PHE A 47 0.91 0.09 -7.28
C PHE A 47 1.09 1.58 -7.00
N ASP A 48 1.00 1.96 -5.73
CA ASP A 48 1.19 3.34 -5.28
C ASP A 48 2.69 3.66 -5.13
N GLU A 49 3.02 4.94 -4.88
CA GLU A 49 4.40 5.37 -4.61
C GLU A 49 4.49 6.34 -3.44
N VAL A 50 5.58 6.25 -2.68
CA VAL A 50 5.97 7.23 -1.65
C VAL A 50 7.39 7.69 -1.92
N ASP A 51 7.55 8.94 -2.37
CA ASP A 51 8.86 9.52 -2.68
C ASP A 51 9.64 8.68 -3.69
N TYR A 52 8.97 8.33 -4.80
CA TYR A 52 9.48 7.45 -5.87
C TYR A 52 9.77 6.00 -5.46
N GLN A 53 9.47 5.63 -4.21
CA GLN A 53 9.55 4.25 -3.73
C GLN A 53 8.23 3.53 -3.98
N PRO A 54 8.21 2.37 -4.67
CA PRO A 54 6.98 1.63 -4.92
C PRO A 54 6.38 1.03 -3.63
N VAL A 55 5.07 1.17 -3.50
CA VAL A 55 4.26 0.59 -2.43
C VAL A 55 3.13 -0.22 -3.06
N GLN A 56 3.13 -1.52 -2.79
CA GLN A 56 2.11 -2.44 -3.26
C GLN A 56 1.07 -2.66 -2.16
N ILE A 57 -0.18 -2.37 -2.42
CA ILE A 57 -1.30 -2.68 -1.53
C ILE A 57 -2.10 -3.81 -2.18
N SER A 58 -2.04 -5.01 -1.62
CA SER A 58 -2.74 -6.19 -2.09
C SER A 58 -4.04 -6.38 -1.33
N VAL A 59 -5.11 -6.78 -2.02
CA VAL A 59 -6.38 -7.24 -1.46
C VAL A 59 -6.68 -8.63 -1.99
N PHE A 60 -7.05 -9.51 -1.07
CA PHE A 60 -7.45 -10.88 -1.38
C PHE A 60 -8.97 -11.06 -1.25
N ASP A 61 -9.51 -12.15 -1.81
CA ASP A 61 -10.95 -12.47 -1.81
C ASP A 61 -11.56 -12.64 -0.41
N ASP A 62 -10.74 -13.09 0.55
CA ASP A 62 -11.05 -13.19 1.97
C ASP A 62 -11.14 -11.82 2.68
N GLY A 63 -10.82 -10.74 1.97
CA GLY A 63 -10.81 -9.37 2.47
C GLY A 63 -9.49 -8.97 3.15
N SER A 64 -8.49 -9.84 3.16
CA SER A 64 -7.16 -9.54 3.71
C SER A 64 -6.48 -8.44 2.90
N VAL A 65 -5.84 -7.51 3.59
CA VAL A 65 -5.06 -6.43 2.98
C VAL A 65 -3.60 -6.53 3.41
N LEU A 66 -2.69 -6.58 2.44
CA LEU A 66 -1.25 -6.66 2.69
C LEU A 66 -0.54 -5.49 2.00
N VAL A 67 0.40 -4.87 2.73
CA VAL A 67 1.22 -3.78 2.21
C VAL A 67 2.65 -4.26 2.08
N HIS A 68 3.22 -4.11 0.90
CA HIS A 68 4.61 -4.44 0.62
C HIS A 68 5.35 -3.20 0.08
N VAL A 69 6.53 -2.92 0.64
CA VAL A 69 7.37 -1.80 0.22
C VAL A 69 8.57 -2.36 -0.53
N VAL A 70 8.80 -1.87 -1.75
CA VAL A 70 9.92 -2.29 -2.59
C VAL A 70 11.15 -1.41 -2.26
N TYR A 71 12.32 -2.03 -2.14
CA TYR A 71 13.60 -1.37 -1.79
C TYR A 71 14.65 -1.56 -2.87
#